data_AF-A0A836L4I1-F1
#
_entry.id   AF-A0A836L4I1-F1
#
_cell.length_a   1.000
_cell.length_b   1.000
_cell.length_c   1.000
_cell.angle_alpha   90.00
_cell.angle_beta   90.00
_cell.angle_gamma   90.00
#
_symmetry.space_group_name_H-M   'P 1'
#
loop_
_entity.id
_entity.type
_entity.pdbx_description
1 polymer ?
#
loop_
_entity_poly.entity_id
_entity_poly.type
_entity_poly.pdbx_seq_one_letter_code
_entity_poly.pdbx_strand_id
1 'polypeptide(L)'
;MIRGTSSALARSFRASLKYPSLVSYNKLPWEVVNHDSTKLHMHLAPHYEQLLALAAVTNVPHLTVSAHLNVPEAERLRLLPGVVYILGGKTAHENPPSFTAYRIADPTSLQYYGHIHHDVASLQRADMCTSGDLRLLCLAMHFDGVVAKTSPGSSLDLITAASKDGRFSLFYFFRPNRPANELTQPFEKFYEHRPTLAGLDAFDATSSEKGKSWTPVLQAPQRILEKQRLTPAQPYRPPHNYLMGLAERLGVRPGDSFGRRSLMWGTWF
;
A
#
# COMPACT_ATOMS: atom_id res chain seq x y z
N MET A 1 46.14 23.06 51.88
CA MET A 1 45.33 21.89 51.48
C MET A 1 44.08 22.38 50.76
N ILE A 2 44.00 22.20 49.44
CA ILE A 2 42.73 22.21 48.71
C ILE A 2 42.80 21.02 47.74
N ARG A 3 42.08 19.95 48.06
CA ARG A 3 41.87 18.81 47.16
C ARG A 3 40.97 19.29 46.02
N GLY A 4 41.57 19.66 44.89
CA GLY A 4 40.85 19.81 43.63
C GLY A 4 40.51 18.41 43.10
N THR A 5 39.42 17.83 43.57
CA THR A 5 38.89 16.58 43.01
C THR A 5 38.44 16.87 41.58
N SER A 6 39.20 16.32 40.63
CA SER A 6 38.88 16.32 39.20
C SER A 6 37.53 15.60 38.98
N SER A 7 36.46 16.38 38.95
CA SER A 7 35.11 15.95 38.56
C SER A 7 34.97 15.75 37.04
N ALA A 8 35.99 16.13 36.25
CA ALA A 8 36.02 15.99 34.79
C ALA A 8 36.29 14.55 34.32
N LEU A 9 37.18 13.82 35.00
CA LEU A 9 37.50 12.41 34.68
C LEU A 9 36.33 11.44 34.92
N ALA A 10 35.34 11.81 35.73
CA ALA A 10 34.19 10.95 36.02
C ALA A 10 33.15 10.89 34.88
N ARG A 11 33.21 11.80 33.87
CA ARG A 11 32.27 11.77 32.72
C ARG A 11 32.62 10.68 31.70
N SER A 12 33.89 10.37 31.50
CA SER A 12 34.37 9.37 30.53
C SER A 12 34.11 7.92 30.96
N PHE A 13 33.72 7.68 32.22
CA PHE A 13 33.40 6.35 32.75
C PHE A 13 31.88 6.11 32.94
N ARG A 14 31.02 7.03 32.46
CA ARG A 14 29.56 6.92 32.65
C ARG A 14 28.91 5.89 31.73
N ALA A 15 29.43 5.71 30.52
CA ALA A 15 28.92 4.77 29.54
C ALA A 15 30.04 4.31 28.59
N SER A 16 29.92 3.07 28.10
CA SER A 16 30.79 2.55 27.04
C SER A 16 30.64 3.39 25.77
N LEU A 17 31.74 3.58 25.03
CA LEU A 17 31.74 4.29 23.74
C LEU A 17 31.05 3.52 22.60
N LYS A 18 30.51 2.32 22.88
CA LYS A 18 29.73 1.54 21.91
C LYS A 18 28.35 2.19 21.71
N TYR A 19 27.96 2.38 20.45
CA TYR A 19 26.69 3.01 20.01
C TYR A 19 26.57 4.51 20.35
N PRO A 20 27.41 5.37 19.74
CA PRO A 20 27.28 6.82 19.92
C PRO A 20 25.98 7.34 19.30
N SER A 21 25.58 8.55 19.69
CA SER A 21 24.47 9.25 19.03
C SER A 21 24.79 9.49 17.55
N LEU A 22 23.95 8.96 16.67
CA LEU A 22 24.10 9.09 15.22
C LEU A 22 23.23 10.22 14.66
N VAL A 23 23.63 10.73 13.50
CA VAL A 23 22.82 11.68 12.74
C VAL A 23 21.57 10.96 12.24
N SER A 24 20.39 11.53 12.49
CA SER A 24 19.13 10.95 12.05
C SER A 24 18.90 11.11 10.56
N TYR A 25 18.18 10.16 9.97
CA TYR A 25 17.88 10.13 8.53
C TYR A 25 17.09 11.35 8.05
N ASN A 26 16.37 12.03 8.95
CA ASN A 26 15.67 13.29 8.66
C ASN A 26 16.59 14.41 8.16
N LYS A 27 17.90 14.30 8.36
CA LYS A 27 18.90 15.30 7.95
C LYS A 27 19.78 14.83 6.79
N LEU A 28 19.61 13.60 6.30
CA LEU A 28 20.44 13.00 5.26
C LEU A 28 19.70 13.06 3.92
N PRO A 29 20.16 13.83 2.93
CA PRO A 29 19.43 14.01 1.66
C PRO A 29 19.17 12.72 0.88
N TRP A 30 20.06 11.73 0.99
CA TRP A 30 19.91 10.44 0.30
C TRP A 30 18.90 9.49 0.96
N GLU A 31 18.54 9.74 2.23
CA GLU A 31 17.49 9.00 2.95
C GLU A 31 16.10 9.65 2.82
N VAL A 32 16.06 10.89 2.35
CA VAL A 32 14.85 11.70 2.25
C VAL A 32 14.17 11.49 0.89
N VAL A 33 12.86 11.29 0.91
CA VAL A 33 12.03 11.21 -0.30
C VAL A 33 11.49 12.60 -0.64
N ASN A 34 11.85 13.10 -1.82
CA ASN A 34 11.26 14.33 -2.36
C ASN A 34 9.88 14.02 -2.97
N HIS A 35 8.91 14.89 -2.72
CA HIS A 35 7.55 14.81 -3.25
C HIS A 35 7.45 14.98 -4.77
N ASP A 36 8.41 15.66 -5.40
CA ASP A 36 8.48 15.77 -6.87
C ASP A 36 9.06 14.51 -7.54
N SER A 37 9.49 13.51 -6.76
CA SER A 37 10.07 12.28 -7.27
C SER A 37 9.04 11.17 -7.41
N THR A 38 9.19 10.35 -8.44
CA THR A 38 8.47 9.09 -8.64
C THR A 38 8.56 8.15 -7.43
N LYS A 39 9.62 8.25 -6.61
CA LYS A 39 9.80 7.45 -5.39
C LYS A 39 8.71 7.65 -4.36
N LEU A 40 8.11 8.86 -4.28
CA LEU A 40 7.00 9.10 -3.37
C LEU A 40 5.84 8.15 -3.69
N HIS A 41 5.46 8.08 -4.95
CA HIS A 41 4.36 7.26 -5.46
C HIS A 41 4.67 5.77 -5.31
N MET A 42 5.91 5.36 -5.58
CA MET A 42 6.38 3.99 -5.36
C MET A 42 6.19 3.53 -3.91
N HIS A 43 6.47 4.39 -2.93
CA HIS A 43 6.32 4.05 -1.52
C HIS A 43 4.86 4.09 -1.05
N LEU A 44 4.06 5.06 -1.51
CA LEU A 44 2.71 5.26 -1.00
C LEU A 44 1.63 4.41 -1.69
N ALA A 45 1.77 4.10 -2.98
CA ALA A 45 0.74 3.41 -3.74
C ALA A 45 0.29 2.07 -3.12
N PRO A 46 1.20 1.16 -2.69
CA PRO A 46 0.78 -0.10 -2.08
C PRO A 46 -0.04 0.08 -0.79
N HIS A 47 0.19 1.17 -0.05
CA HIS A 47 -0.56 1.46 1.17
C HIS A 47 -1.98 1.95 0.89
N TYR A 48 -2.17 2.75 -0.17
CA TYR A 48 -3.51 3.14 -0.62
C TYR A 48 -4.31 1.94 -1.09
N GLU A 49 -3.67 1.05 -1.84
CA GLU A 49 -4.30 -0.20 -2.29
C GLU A 49 -4.81 -1.03 -1.12
N GLN A 50 -3.94 -1.30 -0.14
CA GLN A 50 -4.30 -2.08 1.04
C GLN A 50 -5.41 -1.41 1.86
N LEU A 51 -5.34 -0.08 2.02
CA LEU A 51 -6.37 0.70 2.71
C LEU A 51 -7.72 0.61 2.00
N LEU A 52 -7.75 0.76 0.68
CA LEU A 52 -8.98 0.67 -0.11
C LEU A 52 -9.54 -0.76 -0.10
N ALA A 53 -8.68 -1.78 -0.16
CA ALA A 53 -9.10 -3.18 -0.02
C ALA A 53 -9.76 -3.45 1.35
N LEU A 54 -9.18 -2.95 2.44
CA LEU A 54 -9.78 -3.04 3.78
C LEU A 54 -11.12 -2.29 3.85
N ALA A 55 -11.16 -1.08 3.29
CA ALA A 55 -12.35 -0.23 3.24
C ALA A 55 -13.48 -0.78 2.35
N ALA A 56 -13.16 -1.68 1.41
CA ALA A 56 -14.13 -2.40 0.60
C ALA A 56 -14.86 -3.51 1.36
N VAL A 57 -14.23 -4.08 2.39
CA VAL A 57 -14.75 -5.25 3.12
C VAL A 57 -15.31 -4.86 4.48
N THR A 58 -14.79 -3.79 5.10
CA THR A 58 -15.14 -3.40 6.47
C THR A 58 -15.39 -1.91 6.60
N ASN A 59 -16.12 -1.53 7.65
CA ASN A 59 -16.27 -0.14 8.03
C ASN A 59 -15.09 0.31 8.89
N VAL A 60 -14.14 1.02 8.29
CA VAL A 60 -12.97 1.56 8.97
C VAL A 60 -13.36 2.87 9.68
N PRO A 61 -13.17 2.95 11.01
CA PRO A 61 -13.59 4.11 11.78
C PRO A 61 -12.80 5.36 11.38
N HIS A 62 -13.51 6.49 11.29
CA HIS A 62 -12.96 7.81 10.94
C HIS A 62 -12.26 7.90 9.57
N LEU A 63 -12.32 6.86 8.74
CA LEU A 63 -11.80 6.91 7.38
C LEU A 63 -12.71 7.73 6.49
N THR A 64 -14.03 7.61 6.65
CA THR A 64 -15.01 8.33 5.85
C THR A 64 -15.45 9.59 6.57
N VAL A 65 -15.44 10.71 5.86
CA VAL A 65 -15.87 12.02 6.37
C VAL A 65 -16.86 12.66 5.40
N SER A 66 -17.65 13.63 5.87
CA SER A 66 -18.63 14.34 5.04
C SER A 66 -18.08 15.61 4.38
N ALA A 67 -17.02 16.18 4.93
CA ALA A 67 -16.33 17.36 4.43
C ALA A 67 -14.84 17.33 4.83
N HIS A 68 -14.03 18.17 4.19
CA HIS A 68 -12.63 18.33 4.58
C HIS A 68 -12.50 18.70 6.06
N LEU A 69 -11.47 18.16 6.72
CA LEU A 69 -11.21 18.43 8.12
C LEU A 69 -10.90 19.92 8.33
N ASN A 70 -11.73 20.59 9.13
CA ASN A 70 -11.54 21.99 9.48
C ASN A 70 -10.58 22.11 10.68
N VAL A 71 -9.29 22.23 10.39
CA VAL A 71 -8.24 22.43 11.41
C VAL A 71 -7.76 23.88 11.37
N PRO A 72 -7.74 24.59 12.52
CA PRO A 72 -7.19 25.93 12.62
C PRO A 72 -5.74 25.97 12.11
N GLU A 73 -5.38 27.04 11.39
CA GLU A 73 -4.09 27.14 10.70
C GLU A 73 -2.88 26.89 11.62
N ALA A 74 -2.94 27.42 12.85
CA ALA A 74 -1.92 27.24 13.88
C ALA A 74 -1.66 25.78 14.28
N GLU A 75 -2.65 24.89 14.10
CA GLU A 75 -2.56 23.48 14.50
C GLU A 75 -2.40 22.52 13.31
N ARG A 76 -2.56 23.00 12.08
CA ARG A 76 -2.53 22.16 10.87
C ARG A 76 -1.28 21.31 10.77
N LEU A 77 -0.10 21.91 10.93
CA LEU A 77 1.19 21.20 10.82
C LEU A 77 1.40 20.17 11.94
N ARG A 78 0.69 20.30 13.07
CA ARG A 78 0.77 19.38 14.20
C ARG A 78 -0.18 18.20 14.05
N LEU A 79 -1.39 18.45 13.55
CA LEU A 79 -2.49 17.47 13.54
C LEU A 79 -2.68 16.73 12.23
N LEU A 80 -2.42 17.37 11.08
CA LEU A 80 -2.72 16.79 9.77
C LEU A 80 -1.69 15.75 9.28
N PRO A 81 -0.37 15.88 9.51
CA PRO A 81 0.57 14.86 9.05
C PRO A 81 0.22 13.45 9.56
N GLY A 82 0.11 12.50 8.64
CA GLY A 82 -0.30 11.12 8.91
C GLY A 82 -1.80 10.88 8.89
N VAL A 83 -2.61 11.92 8.69
CA VAL A 83 -4.06 11.78 8.53
C VAL A 83 -4.40 11.33 7.12
N VAL A 84 -5.25 10.31 7.04
CA VAL A 84 -5.88 9.84 5.80
C VAL A 84 -7.38 9.80 5.98
N TYR A 85 -8.12 10.26 4.97
CA TYR A 85 -9.57 10.14 4.93
C TYR A 85 -10.08 10.08 3.50
N ILE A 86 -11.34 9.67 3.36
CA ILE A 86 -12.06 9.55 2.10
C ILE A 86 -13.30 10.43 2.15
N LEU A 87 -13.52 11.19 1.09
CA LEU A 87 -14.72 11.99 0.85
C LEU A 87 -15.52 11.41 -0.32
N GLY A 88 -16.85 11.40 -0.17
CA GLY A 88 -17.81 11.06 -1.21
C GLY A 88 -18.64 12.25 -1.67
N GLY A 89 -19.39 12.08 -2.75
CA GLY A 89 -20.35 13.07 -3.23
C GLY A 89 -19.69 14.28 -3.89
N LYS A 90 -20.39 15.42 -3.92
CA LYS A 90 -19.98 16.61 -4.70
C LYS A 90 -18.64 17.20 -4.26
N THR A 91 -18.37 17.19 -2.96
CA THR A 91 -17.14 17.72 -2.35
C THR A 91 -15.94 16.80 -2.52
N ALA A 92 -16.12 15.55 -2.98
CA ALA A 92 -15.01 14.61 -3.16
C ALA A 92 -13.98 15.12 -4.17
N HIS A 93 -14.41 15.80 -5.23
CA HIS A 93 -13.50 16.27 -6.29
C HIS A 93 -12.88 17.64 -6.05
N GLU A 94 -13.16 18.23 -4.89
CA GLU A 94 -12.55 19.47 -4.46
C GLU A 94 -11.27 19.16 -3.71
N ASN A 95 -10.22 19.95 -3.97
CA ASN A 95 -8.99 19.88 -3.21
C ASN A 95 -9.16 20.62 -1.87
N PRO A 96 -8.39 20.25 -0.82
CA PRO A 96 -8.54 20.86 0.49
C PRO A 96 -8.40 22.40 0.42
N PRO A 97 -9.25 23.15 1.12
CA PRO A 97 -9.21 24.61 1.07
C PRO A 97 -7.89 25.13 1.64
N SER A 98 -7.40 26.25 1.10
CA SER A 98 -6.10 26.86 1.45
C SER A 98 -4.85 26.08 1.01
N PHE A 99 -4.99 25.12 0.09
CA PHE A 99 -3.87 24.45 -0.57
C PHE A 99 -3.83 24.83 -2.05
N THR A 100 -2.62 24.97 -2.58
CA THR A 100 -2.38 25.06 -4.03
C THR A 100 -2.20 23.67 -4.59
N ALA A 101 -3.08 23.26 -5.50
CA ALA A 101 -3.05 21.93 -6.09
C ALA A 101 -2.30 21.93 -7.43
N TYR A 102 -1.38 20.99 -7.59
CA TYR A 102 -0.71 20.67 -8.84
C TYR A 102 -1.10 19.28 -9.30
N ARG A 103 -1.58 19.15 -10.54
CA ARG A 103 -1.94 17.85 -11.10
C ARG A 103 -0.69 17.07 -11.49
N ILE A 104 -0.61 15.84 -11.00
CA ILE A 104 0.48 14.93 -11.32
C ILE A 104 0.22 14.34 -12.70
N ALA A 105 0.92 14.86 -13.71
CA ALA A 105 0.78 14.43 -15.10
C ALA A 105 1.89 13.47 -15.56
N ASP A 106 2.92 13.28 -14.75
CA ASP A 106 4.06 12.42 -15.09
C ASP A 106 3.65 10.93 -15.10
N PRO A 107 3.71 10.23 -16.25
CA PRO A 107 3.32 8.83 -16.33
C PRO A 107 4.22 7.91 -15.49
N THR A 108 5.49 8.28 -15.28
CA THR A 108 6.42 7.46 -14.47
C THR A 108 6.10 7.53 -12.97
N SER A 109 5.40 8.57 -12.53
CA SER A 109 4.81 8.65 -11.19
C SER A 109 3.47 7.92 -11.13
N LEU A 110 2.64 8.03 -12.17
CA LEU A 110 1.31 7.42 -12.19
C LEU A 110 1.31 5.89 -12.37
N GLN A 111 2.37 5.30 -12.93
CA GLN A 111 2.46 3.85 -13.17
C GLN A 111 2.27 3.00 -11.90
N TYR A 112 2.63 3.53 -10.72
CA TYR A 112 2.51 2.81 -9.45
C TYR A 112 1.05 2.62 -9.00
N TYR A 113 0.11 3.33 -9.62
CA TYR A 113 -1.31 3.22 -9.33
C TYR A 113 -2.05 2.24 -10.27
N GLY A 114 -1.34 1.51 -11.13
CA GLY A 114 -1.96 0.63 -12.13
C GLY A 114 -2.91 -0.41 -11.52
N HIS A 115 -2.47 -1.15 -10.51
CA HIS A 115 -3.31 -2.16 -9.86
C HIS A 115 -4.52 -1.53 -9.15
N ILE A 116 -4.35 -0.37 -8.48
CA ILE A 116 -5.47 0.37 -7.90
C ILE A 116 -6.49 0.74 -8.98
N HIS A 117 -6.03 1.33 -10.09
CA HIS A 117 -6.88 1.80 -11.18
C HIS A 117 -7.70 0.67 -11.83
N HIS A 118 -7.10 -0.51 -12.01
CA HIS A 118 -7.74 -1.63 -12.69
C HIS A 118 -8.58 -2.52 -11.77
N ASP A 119 -8.10 -2.82 -10.57
CA ASP A 119 -8.68 -3.88 -9.73
C ASP A 119 -9.45 -3.36 -8.51
N VAL A 120 -9.20 -2.11 -8.10
CA VAL A 120 -9.79 -1.54 -6.88
C VAL A 120 -10.79 -0.43 -7.20
N ALA A 121 -10.33 0.68 -7.78
CA ALA A 121 -11.12 1.85 -8.10
C ALA A 121 -10.48 2.64 -9.23
N SER A 122 -11.28 3.05 -10.22
CA SER A 122 -10.76 3.74 -11.40
C SER A 122 -10.24 5.14 -11.04
N LEU A 123 -8.92 5.27 -10.99
CA LEU A 123 -8.24 6.55 -10.73
C LEU A 123 -8.40 7.49 -11.94
N GLN A 124 -9.02 8.66 -11.71
CA GLN A 124 -9.21 9.69 -12.72
C GLN A 124 -8.03 10.67 -12.78
N ARG A 125 -7.59 11.13 -11.60
CA ARG A 125 -6.41 12.00 -11.46
C ARG A 125 -5.83 11.91 -10.05
N ALA A 126 -4.56 12.27 -9.94
CA ALA A 126 -3.88 12.50 -8.68
C ALA A 126 -3.34 13.93 -8.65
N ASP A 127 -3.57 14.63 -7.55
CA ASP A 127 -3.15 16.02 -7.33
C ASP A 127 -2.25 16.09 -6.09
N MET A 128 -1.14 16.82 -6.21
CA MET A 128 -0.29 17.21 -5.08
C MET A 128 -0.73 18.59 -4.59
N CYS A 129 -1.29 18.64 -3.40
CA CYS A 129 -1.72 19.86 -2.74
C CYS A 129 -0.63 20.36 -1.80
N THR A 130 -0.19 21.61 -1.97
CA THR A 130 0.84 22.24 -1.14
C THR A 130 0.24 23.35 -0.28
N SER A 131 0.59 23.39 1.01
CA SER A 131 0.21 24.49 1.89
C SER A 131 0.96 25.77 1.50
N GLY A 132 0.39 26.94 1.82
CA GLY A 132 1.02 28.24 1.50
C GLY A 132 2.39 28.45 2.16
N ASP A 133 2.67 27.78 3.28
CA ASP A 133 3.96 27.80 3.97
C ASP A 133 4.94 26.70 3.49
N LEU A 134 4.53 25.86 2.54
CA LEU A 134 5.28 24.74 1.96
C LEU A 134 5.76 23.70 2.98
N ARG A 135 5.11 23.60 4.15
CA ARG A 135 5.49 22.66 5.22
C ARG A 135 4.54 21.48 5.36
N LEU A 136 3.40 21.51 4.68
CA LEU A 136 2.40 20.47 4.71
C LEU A 136 1.97 20.16 3.27
N LEU A 137 2.05 18.89 2.92
CA LEU A 137 1.61 18.38 1.63
C LEU A 137 0.37 17.51 1.82
N CYS A 138 -0.45 17.43 0.79
CA CYS A 138 -1.54 16.47 0.70
C CYS A 138 -1.53 15.83 -0.68
N LEU A 139 -1.47 14.50 -0.72
CA LEU A 139 -1.72 13.76 -1.95
C LEU A 139 -3.21 13.43 -2.01
N ALA A 140 -3.87 13.97 -3.03
CA ALA A 140 -5.29 13.76 -3.31
C ALA A 140 -5.44 12.83 -4.52
N MET A 141 -6.16 11.72 -4.35
CA MET A 141 -6.47 10.76 -5.41
C MET A 141 -7.97 10.77 -5.66
N HIS A 142 -8.37 11.06 -6.90
CA HIS A 142 -9.76 11.18 -7.28
C HIS A 142 -10.19 10.00 -8.15
N PHE A 143 -11.28 9.33 -7.76
CA PHE A 143 -11.75 8.10 -8.38
C PHE A 143 -13.13 8.28 -9.01
N ASP A 144 -13.33 7.69 -10.18
CA ASP A 144 -14.61 7.71 -10.91
C ASP A 144 -15.60 6.66 -10.39
N GLY A 145 -15.16 5.73 -9.54
CA GLY A 145 -16.00 4.72 -8.93
C GLY A 145 -15.18 3.54 -8.39
N VAL A 146 -15.84 2.68 -7.62
CA VAL A 146 -15.25 1.45 -7.09
C VAL A 146 -15.45 0.31 -8.09
N VAL A 147 -14.37 -0.39 -8.44
CA VAL A 147 -14.38 -1.55 -9.35
C VAL A 147 -14.48 -2.86 -8.55
N ALA A 148 -13.82 -2.91 -7.39
CA ALA A 148 -13.85 -4.07 -6.51
C ALA A 148 -15.27 -4.32 -5.93
N LYS A 149 -15.60 -5.60 -5.69
CA LYS A 149 -16.84 -5.96 -4.98
C LYS A 149 -16.77 -5.47 -3.53
N THR A 150 -17.67 -4.57 -3.17
CA THR A 150 -17.80 -4.07 -1.79
C THR A 150 -18.72 -4.97 -0.97
N SER A 151 -18.45 -5.07 0.33
CA SER A 151 -19.36 -5.67 1.30
C SER A 151 -20.39 -4.63 1.77
N PRO A 152 -21.66 -5.01 1.97
CA PRO A 152 -22.68 -4.10 2.47
C PRO A 152 -22.26 -3.46 3.80
N GLY A 153 -22.36 -2.14 3.89
CA GLY A 153 -21.98 -1.37 5.08
C GLY A 153 -20.47 -1.18 5.26
N SER A 154 -19.64 -1.60 4.32
CA SER A 154 -18.21 -1.24 4.28
C SER A 154 -18.02 0.26 4.04
N SER A 155 -16.85 0.81 4.37
CA SER A 155 -16.59 2.24 4.20
C SER A 155 -16.77 2.71 2.75
N LEU A 156 -16.28 1.92 1.78
CA LEU A 156 -16.46 2.25 0.36
C LEU A 156 -17.92 2.11 -0.08
N ASP A 157 -18.64 1.08 0.37
CA ASP A 157 -20.07 0.90 0.08
C ASP A 157 -20.89 2.12 0.55
N LEU A 158 -20.67 2.56 1.79
CA LEU A 158 -21.34 3.72 2.38
C LEU A 158 -21.06 5.01 1.59
N ILE A 159 -19.83 5.20 1.12
CA ILE A 159 -19.44 6.37 0.32
C ILE A 159 -20.06 6.33 -1.07
N THR A 160 -20.02 5.18 -1.74
CA THR A 160 -20.58 5.02 -3.08
C THR A 160 -22.10 5.13 -3.06
N ALA A 161 -22.76 4.61 -2.03
CA ALA A 161 -24.21 4.72 -1.87
C ALA A 161 -24.65 6.17 -1.61
N ALA A 162 -23.84 6.97 -0.92
CA ALA A 162 -24.11 8.38 -0.68
C ALA A 162 -23.88 9.27 -1.92
N SER A 163 -23.09 8.81 -2.89
CA SER A 163 -22.74 9.55 -4.11
C SER A 163 -23.60 9.08 -5.28
N LYS A 164 -24.38 9.99 -5.90
CA LYS A 164 -25.20 9.65 -7.08
C LYS A 164 -24.38 9.08 -8.24
N ASP A 165 -23.12 9.53 -8.35
CA ASP A 165 -22.21 9.14 -9.42
C ASP A 165 -21.21 8.05 -8.98
N GLY A 166 -21.29 7.57 -7.73
CA GLY A 166 -20.35 6.60 -7.16
C GLY A 166 -18.92 7.12 -6.96
N ARG A 167 -18.65 8.40 -7.28
CA ARG A 167 -17.32 8.99 -7.20
C ARG A 167 -16.92 9.34 -5.77
N PHE A 168 -15.62 9.24 -5.52
CA PHE A 168 -15.01 9.54 -4.22
C PHE A 168 -13.54 9.96 -4.38
N SER A 169 -12.94 10.45 -3.31
CA SER A 169 -11.53 10.85 -3.31
C SER A 169 -10.85 10.60 -1.98
N LEU A 170 -9.58 10.20 -2.05
CA LEU A 170 -8.74 9.89 -0.91
C LEU A 170 -7.72 11.01 -0.71
N PHE A 171 -7.57 11.45 0.53
CA PHE A 171 -6.64 12.52 0.90
C PHE A 171 -5.68 12.02 1.95
N TYR A 172 -4.39 12.20 1.72
CA TYR A 172 -3.35 11.86 2.68
C TYR A 172 -2.41 13.04 2.91
N PHE A 173 -2.27 13.47 4.16
CA PHE A 173 -1.46 14.61 4.55
C PHE A 173 -0.11 14.18 5.12
N PHE A 174 0.98 14.84 4.73
CA PHE A 174 2.32 14.50 5.17
C PHE A 174 3.27 15.70 5.13
N ARG A 175 4.42 15.57 5.80
CA ARG A 175 5.47 16.60 5.78
C ARG A 175 6.37 16.40 4.55
N PRO A 176 6.79 17.46 3.86
CA PRO A 176 7.76 17.37 2.78
C PRO A 176 9.13 16.94 3.31
N ASN A 177 9.93 16.34 2.43
CA ASN A 177 11.34 16.01 2.67
C ASN A 177 11.55 15.16 3.94
N ARG A 178 10.82 14.04 4.01
CA ARG A 178 10.92 13.05 5.09
C ARG A 178 11.37 11.69 4.57
N PRO A 179 11.99 10.86 5.42
CA PRO A 179 12.30 9.49 5.04
C PRO A 179 11.01 8.71 4.78
N ALA A 180 11.08 7.69 3.91
CA ALA A 180 9.92 6.89 3.53
C ALA A 180 9.14 6.34 4.73
N ASN A 181 9.84 5.92 5.78
CA ASN A 181 9.22 5.39 7.00
C ASN A 181 8.22 6.38 7.65
N GLU A 182 8.51 7.68 7.67
CA GLU A 182 7.58 8.67 8.25
C GLU A 182 6.31 8.83 7.41
N LEU A 183 6.42 8.59 6.09
CA LEU A 183 5.30 8.66 5.15
C LEU A 183 4.43 7.39 5.23
N THR A 184 5.04 6.23 5.43
CA THR A 184 4.34 4.93 5.39
C THR A 184 3.81 4.49 6.75
N GLN A 185 4.48 4.85 7.84
CA GLN A 185 4.11 4.44 9.20
C GLN A 185 2.63 4.72 9.56
N PRO A 186 2.02 5.86 9.17
CA PRO A 186 0.60 6.11 9.45
C PRO A 186 -0.36 5.08 8.83
N PHE A 187 0.07 4.36 7.79
CA PHE A 187 -0.72 3.33 7.12
C PHE A 187 -0.63 1.95 7.77
N GLU A 188 0.36 1.70 8.64
CA GLU A 188 0.56 0.38 9.27
C GLU A 188 -0.68 -0.10 10.02
N LYS A 189 -1.45 0.83 10.61
CA LYS A 189 -2.71 0.54 11.31
C LYS A 189 -3.83 0.00 10.40
N PHE A 190 -3.71 0.12 9.08
CA PHE A 190 -4.68 -0.38 8.10
C PHE A 190 -4.27 -1.73 7.48
N TYR A 191 -3.16 -2.33 7.94
CA TYR A 191 -2.77 -3.70 7.56
C TYR A 191 -3.54 -4.74 8.36
N GLU A 192 -4.85 -4.55 8.48
CA GLU A 192 -5.74 -5.56 9.01
C GLU A 192 -6.27 -6.42 7.85
N HIS A 193 -6.00 -7.72 7.88
CA HIS A 193 -6.45 -8.62 6.82
C HIS A 193 -7.83 -9.17 7.15
N ARG A 194 -8.85 -8.65 6.43
CA ARG A 194 -10.24 -9.06 6.58
C ARG A 194 -10.66 -9.96 5.41
N PRO A 195 -11.29 -11.12 5.67
CA PRO A 195 -11.64 -12.06 4.61
C PRO A 195 -12.82 -11.53 3.79
N THR A 196 -12.79 -11.79 2.49
CA THR A 196 -13.94 -11.59 1.60
C THR A 196 -14.82 -12.83 1.62
N LEU A 197 -16.12 -12.67 1.90
CA LEU A 197 -17.08 -13.78 1.93
C LEU A 197 -17.63 -14.17 0.54
N ALA A 198 -17.18 -13.52 -0.53
CA ALA A 198 -17.73 -13.68 -1.88
C ALA A 198 -17.81 -15.13 -2.39
N GLY A 199 -16.86 -16.00 -2.02
CA GLY A 199 -16.90 -17.41 -2.38
C GLY A 199 -17.89 -18.24 -1.55
N LEU A 200 -18.16 -17.82 -0.32
CA LEU A 200 -19.11 -18.46 0.59
C LEU A 200 -20.55 -17.99 0.36
N ASP A 201 -20.75 -16.75 -0.11
CA ASP A 201 -22.06 -16.21 -0.50
C ASP A 201 -22.81 -17.15 -1.47
N ALA A 202 -22.07 -17.88 -2.31
CA ALA A 202 -22.63 -18.85 -3.26
C ALA A 202 -23.39 -20.02 -2.59
N PHE A 203 -23.11 -20.30 -1.31
CA PHE A 203 -23.72 -21.37 -0.53
C PHE A 203 -24.68 -20.85 0.54
N ASP A 204 -24.89 -19.53 0.61
CA ASP A 204 -25.84 -18.96 1.55
C ASP A 204 -27.28 -19.32 1.15
N ALA A 205 -28.07 -19.71 2.15
CA ALA A 205 -29.45 -20.15 2.00
C ALA A 205 -30.38 -19.03 1.49
N THR A 206 -29.97 -17.77 1.65
CA THR A 206 -30.80 -16.60 1.39
C THR A 206 -30.74 -16.09 -0.07
N SER A 207 -29.72 -16.43 -0.87
CA SER A 207 -29.44 -15.68 -2.10
C SER A 207 -29.15 -16.49 -3.37
N SER A 208 -29.06 -17.83 -3.33
CA SER A 208 -28.36 -18.54 -4.40
C SER A 208 -29.02 -19.85 -4.87
N GLU A 209 -29.41 -19.89 -6.16
CA GLU A 209 -29.68 -21.14 -6.89
C GLU A 209 -28.43 -22.03 -7.03
N LYS A 210 -27.21 -21.44 -6.90
CA LYS A 210 -25.94 -22.18 -6.90
C LYS A 210 -25.81 -23.07 -5.67
N GLY A 211 -26.35 -22.65 -4.52
CA GLY A 211 -26.40 -23.45 -3.29
C GLY A 211 -27.26 -24.72 -3.42
N LYS A 212 -28.17 -24.76 -4.40
CA LYS A 212 -28.99 -25.95 -4.71
C LYS A 212 -28.43 -26.81 -5.85
N SER A 213 -27.55 -26.25 -6.70
CA SER A 213 -26.99 -26.93 -7.88
C SER A 213 -25.55 -27.39 -7.72
N TRP A 214 -24.85 -26.97 -6.66
CA TRP A 214 -23.53 -27.51 -6.34
C TRP A 214 -23.64 -28.96 -5.84
N THR A 215 -22.68 -29.81 -6.22
CA THR A 215 -22.63 -31.21 -5.80
C THR A 215 -21.34 -31.47 -5.02
N PRO A 216 -21.41 -31.95 -3.77
CA PRO A 216 -20.23 -32.25 -2.99
C PRO A 216 -19.49 -33.46 -3.56
N VAL A 217 -18.18 -33.32 -3.77
CA VAL A 217 -17.30 -34.43 -4.15
C VAL A 217 -16.66 -34.99 -2.89
N LEU A 218 -17.27 -36.01 -2.30
CA LEU A 218 -16.81 -36.63 -1.05
C LEU A 218 -15.67 -37.63 -1.25
N GLN A 219 -15.49 -38.11 -2.48
CA GLN A 219 -14.48 -39.12 -2.83
C GLN A 219 -13.74 -38.68 -4.09
N ALA A 220 -12.42 -38.91 -4.10
CA ALA A 220 -11.65 -38.70 -5.32
C ALA A 220 -12.14 -39.66 -6.42
N PRO A 221 -12.35 -39.18 -7.65
CA PRO A 221 -12.80 -40.03 -8.74
C PRO A 221 -11.73 -41.10 -9.07
N GLN A 222 -12.17 -42.32 -9.36
CA GLN A 222 -11.28 -43.40 -9.78
C GLN A 222 -10.73 -43.10 -11.18
N ARG A 223 -9.40 -42.96 -11.29
CA ARG A 223 -8.71 -42.74 -12.57
C ARG A 223 -8.39 -44.09 -13.21
N ILE A 224 -9.06 -44.43 -14.31
CA ILE A 224 -8.78 -45.69 -15.05
C ILE A 224 -7.46 -45.53 -15.82
N LEU A 225 -6.56 -46.50 -15.63
CA LEU A 225 -5.11 -46.48 -15.89
C LEU A 225 -4.61 -46.08 -17.29
N GLU A 226 -5.46 -46.12 -18.32
CA GLU A 226 -5.03 -45.98 -19.72
C GLU A 226 -5.43 -44.65 -20.38
N LYS A 227 -6.50 -43.98 -19.92
CA LYS A 227 -7.05 -42.77 -20.57
C LYS A 227 -6.86 -41.46 -19.80
N GLN A 228 -6.35 -41.53 -18.57
CA GLN A 228 -6.27 -40.37 -17.65
C GLN A 228 -4.93 -40.29 -16.90
N ARG A 229 -3.85 -40.79 -17.50
CA ARG A 229 -2.50 -40.44 -17.01
C ARG A 229 -2.30 -38.94 -17.23
N LEU A 230 -1.56 -38.29 -16.32
CA LEU A 230 -1.19 -36.88 -16.52
C LEU A 230 -0.55 -36.73 -17.89
N THR A 231 -0.97 -35.71 -18.64
CA THR A 231 -0.36 -35.39 -19.93
C THR A 231 1.14 -35.28 -19.74
N PRO A 232 1.96 -36.09 -20.45
CA PRO A 232 3.41 -36.04 -20.27
C PRO A 232 3.92 -34.65 -20.65
N ALA A 233 4.92 -34.17 -19.92
CA ALA A 233 5.60 -32.94 -20.30
C ALA A 233 6.23 -33.11 -21.68
N GLN A 234 6.32 -32.01 -22.44
CA GLN A 234 7.09 -32.00 -23.67
C GLN A 234 8.55 -32.36 -23.37
N PRO A 235 9.26 -33.04 -24.29
CA PRO A 235 10.68 -33.31 -24.12
C PRO A 235 11.46 -32.02 -23.85
N TYR A 236 12.18 -31.99 -22.73
CA TYR A 236 12.99 -30.85 -22.33
C TYR A 236 14.08 -30.58 -23.38
N ARG A 237 14.21 -29.31 -23.78
CA ARG A 237 15.25 -28.83 -24.70
C ARG A 237 16.17 -27.87 -23.93
N PRO A 238 17.46 -28.19 -23.76
CA PRO A 238 18.37 -27.32 -23.04
C PRO A 238 18.61 -26.02 -23.82
N PRO A 239 18.99 -24.93 -23.11
CA PRO A 239 19.36 -23.68 -23.78
C PRO A 239 20.65 -23.85 -24.59
N HIS A 240 20.78 -23.05 -25.65
CA HIS A 240 21.94 -23.05 -26.53
C HIS A 240 22.91 -21.88 -26.26
N ASN A 241 22.49 -20.95 -25.39
CA ASN A 241 23.27 -19.77 -25.04
C ASN A 241 24.17 -20.05 -23.83
N TYR A 242 25.30 -19.35 -23.76
CA TYR A 242 26.14 -19.36 -22.56
C TYR A 242 25.36 -18.83 -21.35
N LEU A 243 25.33 -19.63 -20.29
CA LEU A 243 24.63 -19.31 -19.06
C LEU A 243 25.58 -18.67 -18.05
N MET A 244 25.02 -17.89 -17.12
CA MET A 244 25.76 -17.28 -16.01
C MET A 244 26.41 -18.28 -15.03
N GLY A 245 26.10 -19.58 -15.17
CA GLY A 245 26.57 -20.65 -14.29
C GLY A 245 25.47 -21.19 -13.38
N LEU A 246 25.87 -21.83 -12.28
CA LEU A 246 24.95 -22.41 -11.30
C LEU A 246 24.39 -21.33 -10.37
N ALA A 247 23.14 -20.93 -10.61
CA ALA A 247 22.43 -19.90 -9.85
C ALA A 247 22.45 -20.14 -8.32
N GLU A 248 22.33 -21.40 -7.87
CA GLU A 248 22.38 -21.79 -6.46
C GLU A 248 23.65 -21.33 -5.71
N ARG A 249 24.80 -21.24 -6.40
CA ARG A 249 26.08 -20.83 -5.80
C ARG A 249 26.35 -19.34 -5.90
N LEU A 250 25.63 -18.66 -6.80
CA LEU A 250 25.75 -17.21 -7.03
C LEU A 250 24.92 -16.38 -6.06
N GLY A 251 24.20 -17.02 -5.14
CA GLY A 251 23.28 -16.29 -4.25
C GLY A 251 21.97 -15.89 -4.93
N VAL A 252 21.74 -16.36 -6.16
CA VAL A 252 20.60 -16.00 -7.00
C VAL A 252 19.32 -16.71 -6.53
N ARG A 253 18.20 -16.00 -6.58
CA ARG A 253 16.86 -16.58 -6.31
C ARG A 253 16.34 -17.29 -7.56
N PRO A 254 15.41 -18.25 -7.42
CA PRO A 254 14.79 -18.89 -8.59
C PRO A 254 14.25 -17.83 -9.58
N GLY A 255 14.71 -17.88 -10.84
CA GLY A 255 14.33 -16.93 -11.89
C GLY A 255 14.60 -15.45 -11.59
N ASP A 256 15.56 -15.13 -10.71
CA ASP A 256 15.86 -13.76 -10.23
C ASP A 256 14.65 -13.00 -9.66
N SER A 257 13.61 -13.73 -9.24
CA SER A 257 12.32 -13.15 -8.87
C SER A 257 11.93 -13.50 -7.42
N PHE A 258 11.55 -14.75 -7.15
CA PHE A 258 11.07 -15.17 -5.84
C PHE A 258 11.44 -16.62 -5.50
N GLY A 259 11.26 -16.99 -4.23
CA GLY A 259 11.62 -18.31 -3.72
C GLY A 259 13.00 -18.34 -3.05
N ARG A 260 13.56 -19.54 -2.87
CA ARG A 260 14.75 -19.75 -2.04
C ARG A 260 15.91 -20.28 -2.88
N ARG A 261 17.10 -19.71 -2.69
CA ARG A 261 18.35 -20.21 -3.27
C ARG A 261 18.58 -21.70 -3.01
N SER A 262 18.23 -22.17 -1.80
CA SER A 262 18.39 -23.57 -1.40
C SER A 262 17.41 -24.54 -2.09
N LEU A 263 16.39 -24.02 -2.76
CA LEU A 263 15.37 -24.77 -3.48
C LEU A 263 15.24 -24.14 -4.87
N MET A 264 16.22 -24.40 -5.74
CA MET A 264 16.19 -23.90 -7.13
C MET A 264 15.13 -24.63 -7.95
N TRP A 265 14.38 -23.85 -8.71
CA TRP A 265 13.39 -24.32 -9.69
C TRP A 265 13.19 -23.23 -10.75
N GLY A 266 12.58 -23.58 -11.88
CA GLY A 266 12.31 -22.61 -12.95
C GLY A 266 13.57 -22.00 -13.57
N THR A 267 14.73 -22.60 -13.33
CA THR A 267 15.99 -22.28 -13.98
C THR A 267 16.10 -23.01 -15.31
N TRP A 268 17.22 -22.80 -15.99
CA TRP A 268 17.50 -23.51 -17.23
C TRP A 268 17.57 -25.04 -17.05
N PHE A 269 17.94 -25.55 -15.87
CA PHE A 269 17.98 -26.97 -15.50
C PHE A 269 17.08 -27.27 -14.30
#